data_AF-A0A662P5Z8-F1
#
_entry.id   AF-A0A662P5Z8-F1
#
_cell.length_a   1.000
_cell.length_b   1.000
_cell.length_c   1.000
_cell.angle_alpha   90.00
_cell.angle_beta   90.00
_cell.angle_gamma   90.00
#
_symmetry.space_group_name_H-M   'P 1'
#
loop_
_entity.id
_entity.type
_entity.pdbx_description
1 polymer ?
#
loop_
_entity_poly.entity_id
_entity_poly.type
_entity_poly.pdbx_seq_one_letter_code
_entity_poly.pdbx_strand_id
1 'polypeptide(L)'
;MHNNGIRGDANKKRIPWFIWNSPKSVIEAFIKGIYDGDGYKKGMEIHLNNPILAKEIALLTQIIGLHTTIRIRKNSQTIRFVHVLGRGSKKQLYIRDTLFERIPHFLIKRKRGMSYHDGQYSVSIIDKYNAWTPEAKRIYESDISLIPVEEVTTRKLQNEIEFYDIELEDNHLFVHSLGTITHNCCRLTIDTSKFAKNGNGLFKLVKEESEEIYETLKKSDKRWGIWAMPEATGSIGVVTLNLPRLAIEANGDIDEFYDSLYNKLEIARTVLLRWRERYEKTLRNGFMPLTRIYLGHFNGHFNTLGVLGLPETAINLLGDPNIWYNNREAAEAIKIMKDIVAEIRKVGEEFENEDGYLYNVEEVPGESASFRLALQDYNRFHDLVKEGQVYIPIYMGKPFYSNSVVPYYVDVPISRRVEWEAEVQQEFTGGVMLHLFMHEAMDPYALKKLVYNIVSRTKIVYFSITPSISVCNDCGWRGVGIHFKCPKCGSSRVDIWSRIVGYYRPIRSWNDGKKAEFYFRVHYGENKNVRPIDIE
;
A
#
# COMPACT_ATOMS: atom_id res chain seq x y z
N MET A 1 -16.93 33.99 34.29
CA MET A 1 -17.35 33.24 33.09
C MET A 1 -16.12 32.91 32.25
N HIS A 2 -15.84 31.60 32.19
CA HIS A 2 -14.86 30.83 31.40
C HIS A 2 -13.47 31.41 31.04
N ASN A 3 -12.48 30.86 31.75
CA ASN A 3 -11.06 30.82 31.42
C ASN A 3 -10.84 29.98 30.15
N ASN A 4 -11.25 30.47 28.98
CA ASN A 4 -10.97 29.85 27.67
C ASN A 4 -9.55 30.18 27.14
N GLY A 5 -8.71 30.79 27.98
CA GLY A 5 -7.36 31.19 27.59
C GLY A 5 -6.41 30.00 27.53
N ILE A 6 -5.64 29.93 26.45
CA ILE A 6 -4.59 28.96 26.14
C ILE A 6 -3.39 29.08 27.13
N ARG A 7 -3.59 29.35 28.42
CA ARG A 7 -2.52 29.68 29.38
C ARG A 7 -1.87 28.49 30.11
N GLY A 8 -2.51 27.33 30.22
CA GLY A 8 -1.86 26.14 30.81
C GLY A 8 -1.03 25.37 29.78
N ASP A 9 0.26 25.09 30.05
CA ASP A 9 1.14 24.23 29.24
C ASP A 9 1.32 24.64 27.75
N ALA A 10 1.39 25.96 27.49
CA ALA A 10 1.46 26.53 26.14
C ALA A 10 2.53 25.89 25.23
N ASN A 11 3.68 25.49 25.79
CA ASN A 11 4.80 24.91 25.05
C ASN A 11 4.60 23.46 24.59
N LYS A 12 3.54 22.77 25.05
CA LYS A 12 3.22 21.38 24.66
C LYS A 12 1.96 21.26 23.80
N LYS A 13 1.27 22.37 23.57
CA LYS A 13 0.02 22.38 22.79
C LYS A 13 0.29 22.09 21.31
N ARG A 14 -0.63 21.34 20.73
CA ARG A 14 -0.64 20.91 19.34
C ARG A 14 -2.05 21.03 18.79
N ILE A 15 -2.19 21.13 17.48
CA ILE A 15 -3.50 21.02 16.83
C ILE A 15 -4.01 19.58 17.04
N PRO A 16 -5.25 19.40 17.56
CA PRO A 16 -5.81 18.06 17.73
C PRO A 16 -5.84 17.30 16.41
N TRP A 17 -5.45 16.02 16.42
CA TRP A 17 -5.26 15.22 15.21
C TRP A 17 -6.50 15.20 14.29
N PHE A 18 -7.71 15.23 14.86
CA PHE A 18 -8.97 15.20 14.10
C PHE A 18 -9.24 16.48 13.30
N ILE A 19 -8.64 17.63 13.68
CA ILE A 19 -8.80 18.89 12.95
C ILE A 19 -8.12 18.81 11.56
N TRP A 20 -7.00 18.09 11.45
CA TRP A 20 -6.29 17.92 10.18
C TRP A 20 -7.11 17.20 9.11
N ASN A 21 -8.04 16.33 9.53
CA ASN A 21 -8.92 15.56 8.64
C ASN A 21 -10.35 16.11 8.61
N SER A 22 -10.59 17.28 9.19
CA SER A 22 -11.92 17.86 9.26
C SER A 22 -12.29 18.61 7.96
N PRO A 23 -13.60 18.76 7.65
CA PRO A 23 -14.04 19.59 6.51
C PRO A 23 -13.52 21.02 6.61
N LYS A 24 -13.33 21.68 5.46
CA LYS A 24 -12.82 23.07 5.36
C LYS A 24 -13.52 24.04 6.32
N SER A 25 -14.85 23.97 6.42
CA SER A 25 -15.65 24.83 7.30
C SER A 25 -15.35 24.65 8.79
N VAL A 26 -15.00 23.43 9.22
CA VAL A 26 -14.63 23.12 10.60
C VAL A 26 -13.22 23.65 10.90
N ILE A 27 -12.30 23.50 9.94
CA ILE A 27 -10.95 24.04 10.04
C ILE A 27 -10.97 25.58 10.08
N GLU A 28 -11.80 26.22 9.25
CA GLU A 28 -12.03 27.67 9.27
C GLU A 28 -12.58 28.15 10.62
N ALA A 29 -13.60 27.47 11.16
CA ALA A 29 -14.16 27.80 12.47
C ALA A 29 -13.12 27.64 13.59
N PHE A 30 -12.28 26.61 13.51
CA PHE A 30 -11.20 26.36 14.45
C PHE A 30 -10.14 27.47 14.42
N ILE A 31 -9.64 27.85 13.24
CA ILE A 31 -8.67 28.94 13.07
C ILE A 31 -9.27 30.27 13.53
N LYS A 32 -10.53 30.53 13.18
CA LYS A 32 -11.26 31.71 13.65
C LYS A 32 -11.37 31.73 15.17
N GLY A 33 -11.64 30.60 15.82
CA GLY A 33 -11.67 30.49 17.28
C GLY A 33 -10.32 30.84 17.92
N ILE A 34 -9.21 30.38 17.34
CA ILE A 34 -7.86 30.74 17.80
C ILE A 34 -7.61 32.24 17.61
N TYR A 35 -7.98 32.79 16.45
CA TYR A 35 -7.80 34.22 16.17
C TYR A 35 -8.68 35.12 17.05
N ASP A 36 -9.92 34.72 17.33
CA ASP A 36 -10.83 35.47 18.20
C ASP A 36 -10.33 35.47 19.67
N GLY A 37 -9.57 34.43 20.06
CA GLY A 37 -8.95 34.33 21.39
C GLY A 37 -7.63 35.10 21.53
N ASP A 38 -6.67 34.84 20.65
CA ASP A 38 -5.27 35.30 20.78
C ASP A 38 -4.81 36.22 19.63
N GLY A 39 -5.71 36.61 18.74
CA GLY A 39 -5.43 37.42 17.56
C GLY A 39 -5.48 38.93 17.80
N TYR A 40 -4.58 39.64 17.11
CA TYR A 40 -4.48 41.09 17.09
C TYR A 40 -5.11 41.63 15.80
N LYS A 41 -6.22 42.35 15.95
CA LYS A 41 -6.95 42.97 14.82
C LYS A 41 -6.07 43.92 13.99
N LYS A 42 -5.19 44.66 14.65
CA LYS A 42 -4.27 45.59 13.99
C LYS A 42 -3.10 44.84 13.36
N GLY A 43 -3.27 44.38 12.12
CA GLY A 43 -2.27 43.62 11.37
C GLY A 43 -2.62 42.16 11.12
N MET A 44 -3.81 41.72 11.55
CA MET A 44 -4.31 40.35 11.38
C MET A 44 -3.27 39.30 11.76
N GLU A 45 -2.82 39.33 13.01
CA GLU A 45 -1.72 38.48 13.46
C GLU A 45 -2.00 37.79 14.78
N ILE A 46 -1.48 36.58 14.96
CA ILE A 46 -1.48 35.86 16.24
C ILE A 46 -0.03 35.76 16.71
N HIS A 47 0.18 36.01 17.99
CA HIS A 47 1.47 35.82 18.64
C HIS A 47 1.41 34.60 19.55
N LEU A 48 2.28 33.64 19.30
CA LEU A 48 2.40 32.40 20.06
C LEU A 48 3.78 32.35 20.70
N ASN A 49 3.92 31.62 21.80
CA ASN A 49 5.25 31.32 22.38
C ASN A 49 5.74 29.92 21.96
N ASN A 50 4.82 29.07 21.48
CA ASN A 50 5.10 27.71 21.04
C ASN A 50 5.40 27.67 19.54
N PRO A 51 6.65 27.37 19.13
CA PRO A 51 7.05 27.35 17.73
C PRO A 51 6.44 26.19 16.93
N ILE A 52 6.12 25.06 17.58
CA ILE A 52 5.51 23.90 16.93
C ILE A 52 4.06 24.21 16.58
N LEU A 53 3.29 24.68 17.56
CA LEU A 53 1.90 25.09 17.34
C LEU A 53 1.79 26.20 16.28
N ALA A 54 2.75 27.12 16.26
CA ALA A 54 2.78 28.18 15.26
C ALA A 54 2.94 27.66 13.83
N LYS A 55 3.83 26.66 13.65
CA LYS A 55 4.01 25.97 12.36
C LYS A 55 2.76 25.20 11.97
N GLU A 56 2.13 24.50 12.91
CA GLU A 56 0.90 23.74 12.65
C GLU A 56 -0.25 24.63 12.23
N ILE A 57 -0.46 25.78 12.88
CA ILE A 57 -1.52 26.72 12.49
C ILE A 57 -1.24 27.30 11.10
N ALA A 58 0.01 27.63 10.80
CA ALA A 58 0.41 28.12 9.48
C ALA A 58 0.24 27.08 8.36
N LEU A 59 0.39 25.79 8.67
CA LEU A 59 0.14 24.70 7.72
C LEU A 59 -1.37 24.46 7.57
N LEU A 60 -2.12 24.50 8.66
CA LEU A 60 -3.57 24.31 8.65
C LEU A 60 -4.28 25.41 7.84
N THR A 61 -3.78 26.64 7.87
CA THR A 61 -4.26 27.74 7.04
C THR A 61 -3.97 27.52 5.56
N GLN A 62 -2.80 26.95 5.22
CA GLN A 62 -2.48 26.58 3.83
C GLN A 62 -3.45 25.52 3.28
N ILE A 63 -3.81 24.52 4.08
CA ILE A 63 -4.75 23.45 3.70
C ILE A 63 -6.11 24.00 3.25
N ILE A 64 -6.58 25.09 3.88
CA ILE A 64 -7.86 25.72 3.53
C ILE A 64 -7.73 26.89 2.54
N GLY A 65 -6.53 27.12 1.99
CA GLY A 65 -6.25 28.20 1.05
C GLY A 65 -6.16 29.59 1.68
N LEU A 66 -5.95 29.67 3.00
CA LEU A 66 -5.69 30.92 3.73
C LEU A 66 -4.18 31.20 3.77
N HIS A 67 -3.75 32.18 3.00
CA HIS A 67 -2.34 32.57 2.95
C HIS A 67 -1.88 33.21 4.27
N THR A 68 -0.86 32.60 4.87
CA THR A 68 -0.26 33.06 6.13
C THR A 68 1.25 33.14 6.01
N THR A 69 1.85 34.12 6.68
CA THR A 69 3.29 34.18 6.89
C THR A 69 3.61 33.89 8.35
N ILE A 70 4.68 33.13 8.60
CA ILE A 70 5.15 32.82 9.95
C ILE A 70 6.52 33.46 10.17
N ARG A 71 6.69 34.15 11.29
CA ARG A 71 7.98 34.64 11.75
C ARG A 71 8.32 33.98 13.07
N ILE A 72 9.37 33.17 13.08
CA ILE A 72 9.83 32.47 14.28
C ILE A 72 10.91 33.31 14.97
N ARG A 73 10.77 33.56 16.27
CA ARG A 73 11.81 34.17 17.13
C ARG A 73 12.00 33.32 18.38
N LYS A 74 13.07 33.62 19.14
CA LYS A 74 13.47 32.88 20.35
C LYS A 74 12.32 32.70 21.36
N ASN A 75 11.53 33.76 21.59
CA ASN A 75 10.50 33.77 22.63
C ASN A 75 9.07 34.06 22.12
N SER A 76 8.89 34.34 20.83
CA SER A 76 7.57 34.67 20.27
C SER A 76 7.54 34.46 18.76
N GLN A 77 6.53 33.75 18.28
CA GLN A 77 6.29 33.47 16.88
C GLN A 77 5.05 34.22 16.44
N THR A 78 5.17 34.96 15.35
CA THR A 78 4.07 35.75 14.80
C THR A 78 3.55 35.06 13.55
N ILE A 79 2.27 34.68 13.56
CA ILE A 79 1.54 34.27 12.37
C ILE A 79 0.77 35.48 11.88
N ARG A 80 1.01 35.91 10.65
CA ARG A 80 0.23 36.97 9.99
C ARG A 80 -0.65 36.34 8.94
N PHE A 81 -1.95 36.49 9.12
CA PHE A 81 -2.93 36.22 8.07
C PHE A 81 -2.79 37.35 7.06
N VAL A 82 -2.38 37.00 5.85
CA VAL A 82 -2.13 37.99 4.80
C VAL A 82 -3.49 38.52 4.37
N HIS A 83 -3.66 39.85 4.41
CA HIS A 83 -4.83 40.45 3.78
C HIS A 83 -4.86 40.05 2.30
N VAL A 84 -6.05 39.73 1.78
CA VAL A 84 -6.34 39.79 0.33
C VAL A 84 -6.21 41.25 -0.20
N LEU A 85 -6.09 42.23 0.70
CA LEU A 85 -6.08 43.68 0.46
C LEU A 85 -4.90 44.36 1.16
N GLY A 86 -3.87 44.78 0.42
CA GLY A 86 -2.70 45.48 0.97
C GLY A 86 -3.04 46.74 1.78
N ARG A 87 -2.15 47.11 2.72
CA ARG A 87 -2.25 48.40 3.43
C ARG A 87 -2.15 49.56 2.44
N GLY A 88 -3.24 50.31 2.27
CA GLY A 88 -3.25 51.61 1.61
C GLY A 88 -4.03 51.71 0.29
N SER A 89 -4.58 50.63 -0.27
CA SER A 89 -5.38 50.74 -1.49
C SER A 89 -6.85 50.98 -1.17
N LYS A 90 -7.31 52.23 -1.32
CA LYS A 90 -8.73 52.47 -1.57
C LYS A 90 -9.03 51.86 -2.96
N LYS A 91 -9.69 50.69 -2.97
CA LYS A 91 -10.36 50.06 -4.13
C LYS A 91 -9.53 49.32 -5.19
N GLN A 92 -8.29 48.92 -4.95
CA GLN A 92 -7.64 47.93 -5.82
C GLN A 92 -7.09 46.74 -5.02
N LEU A 93 -7.67 45.57 -5.29
CA LEU A 93 -7.23 44.26 -4.83
C LEU A 93 -5.92 43.93 -5.54
N TYR A 94 -4.79 44.06 -4.84
CA TYR A 94 -3.53 43.48 -5.29
C TYR A 94 -3.14 42.38 -4.32
N ILE A 95 -3.19 41.15 -4.81
CA ILE A 95 -2.66 39.95 -4.16
C ILE A 95 -1.15 40.16 -4.03
N ARG A 96 -0.57 39.83 -2.87
CA ARG A 96 0.88 39.79 -2.74
C ARG A 96 1.37 38.50 -3.38
N ASP A 97 2.07 38.62 -4.50
CA ASP A 97 2.70 37.50 -5.19
C ASP A 97 3.54 36.65 -4.23
N THR A 98 3.28 35.35 -4.29
CA THR A 98 4.00 34.29 -3.57
C THR A 98 5.46 34.18 -4.03
N LEU A 99 6.24 33.29 -3.42
CA LEU A 99 7.60 33.01 -3.92
C LEU A 99 7.56 32.41 -5.35
N PHE A 100 6.54 31.60 -5.62
CA PHE A 100 6.31 30.93 -6.90
C PHE A 100 5.89 31.91 -8.01
N GLU A 101 5.33 33.06 -7.64
CA GLU A 101 4.96 34.14 -8.55
C GLU A 101 6.04 35.24 -8.59
N ARG A 102 7.31 34.85 -8.43
CA ARG A 102 8.46 35.76 -8.52
C ARG A 102 9.52 35.22 -9.46
N ILE A 103 10.09 36.14 -10.24
CA ILE A 103 11.12 35.84 -11.23
C ILE A 103 12.44 36.49 -10.79
N PRO A 104 13.58 35.79 -10.86
CA PRO A 104 14.89 36.36 -10.59
C PRO A 104 15.15 37.65 -11.34
N HIS A 105 15.70 38.65 -10.64
CA HIS A 105 15.89 39.99 -11.20
C HIS A 105 16.74 40.04 -12.49
N PHE A 106 17.66 39.08 -12.67
CA PHE A 106 18.53 39.02 -13.84
C PHE A 106 17.82 38.47 -15.08
N LEU A 107 16.66 37.84 -14.92
CA LEU A 107 15.83 37.34 -16.01
C LEU A 107 14.83 38.38 -16.51
N ILE A 108 14.66 39.53 -15.84
CA ILE A 108 13.67 40.55 -16.25
C ILE A 108 14.34 41.72 -16.99
N LYS A 109 13.59 42.38 -17.87
CA LYS A 109 14.05 43.53 -18.65
C LYS A 109 14.20 44.75 -17.76
N ARG A 110 15.36 45.43 -17.84
CA ARG A 110 15.59 46.66 -17.08
C ARG A 110 14.76 47.83 -17.63
N LYS A 111 14.07 48.55 -16.74
CA LYS A 111 13.16 49.68 -17.01
C LYS A 111 13.37 50.79 -15.99
N ARG A 112 13.31 52.04 -16.45
CA ARG A 112 13.50 53.23 -15.62
C ARG A 112 12.40 53.31 -14.55
N GLY A 113 12.80 53.43 -13.28
CA GLY A 113 11.88 53.53 -12.14
C GLY A 113 11.66 52.23 -11.35
N MET A 114 12.30 51.13 -11.74
CA MET A 114 12.37 49.90 -10.93
C MET A 114 13.60 49.90 -10.02
N SER A 115 13.48 49.34 -8.81
CA SER A 115 14.55 49.25 -7.81
C SER A 115 15.22 47.88 -7.79
N TYR A 116 16.28 47.72 -8.58
CA TYR A 116 17.03 46.47 -8.73
C TYR A 116 17.82 46.11 -7.47
N HIS A 117 17.61 44.87 -7.03
CA HIS A 117 18.31 44.21 -5.96
C HIS A 117 18.54 42.76 -6.41
N ASP A 118 19.55 42.09 -5.84
CA ASP A 118 19.98 40.74 -6.27
C ASP A 118 18.99 39.61 -5.91
N GLY A 119 17.72 39.95 -5.69
CA GLY A 119 16.64 39.04 -5.33
C GLY A 119 15.71 38.68 -6.48
N GLN A 120 14.47 38.34 -6.14
CA GLN A 120 13.41 38.01 -7.09
C GLN A 120 12.33 39.09 -7.10
N TYR A 121 11.83 39.38 -8.28
CA TYR A 121 10.78 40.37 -8.53
C TYR A 121 9.42 39.72 -8.68
N SER A 122 8.42 40.37 -8.13
CA SER A 122 7.03 39.92 -8.19
C SER A 122 6.46 40.11 -9.59
N VAL A 123 5.70 39.12 -10.08
CA VAL A 123 5.04 39.16 -11.39
C VAL A 123 4.19 40.42 -11.55
N SER A 124 3.48 40.84 -10.50
CA SER A 124 2.74 42.12 -10.46
C SER A 124 3.61 43.35 -10.72
N ILE A 125 4.87 43.37 -10.25
CA ILE A 125 5.82 44.45 -10.53
C ILE A 125 6.34 44.32 -11.96
N ILE A 126 6.64 43.11 -12.41
CA ILE A 126 7.13 42.86 -13.78
C ILE A 126 6.09 43.30 -14.80
N ASP A 127 4.82 42.94 -14.60
CA ASP A 127 3.68 43.39 -15.39
C ASP A 127 3.50 44.89 -15.36
N LYS A 128 3.50 45.49 -14.16
CA LYS A 128 3.32 46.94 -13.98
C LYS A 128 4.32 47.77 -14.80
N TYR A 129 5.58 47.33 -14.86
CA TYR A 129 6.63 48.04 -15.62
C TYR A 129 6.86 47.46 -17.02
N ASN A 130 6.07 46.46 -17.43
CA ASN A 130 6.23 45.70 -18.67
C ASN A 130 7.70 45.26 -18.88
N ALA A 131 8.21 44.57 -17.87
CA ALA A 131 9.61 44.18 -17.74
C ALA A 131 9.87 42.70 -18.11
N TRP A 132 8.99 42.07 -18.89
CA TRP A 132 9.17 40.68 -19.32
C TRP A 132 10.32 40.50 -20.31
N THR A 133 11.02 39.37 -20.16
CA THR A 133 11.84 38.74 -21.21
C THR A 133 11.16 37.44 -21.66
N PRO A 134 11.52 36.88 -22.82
CA PRO A 134 11.00 35.58 -23.26
C PRO A 134 11.24 34.47 -22.23
N GLU A 135 12.40 34.46 -21.57
CA GLU A 135 12.78 33.46 -20.57
C GLU A 135 11.98 33.64 -19.28
N ALA A 136 11.84 34.87 -18.78
CA ALA A 136 11.02 35.17 -17.61
C ALA A 136 9.55 34.77 -17.83
N LYS A 137 9.04 35.02 -19.04
CA LYS A 137 7.67 34.67 -19.41
C LYS A 137 7.48 33.16 -19.51
N ARG A 138 8.44 32.44 -20.09
CA ARG A 138 8.45 30.98 -20.15
C ARG A 138 8.47 30.32 -18.78
N ILE A 139 9.23 30.87 -17.83
CA ILE A 139 9.28 30.38 -16.44
C ILE A 139 7.96 30.67 -15.72
N TYR A 140 7.38 31.85 -15.91
CA TYR A 140 6.08 32.17 -15.32
C TYR A 140 4.93 31.32 -15.88
N GLU A 141 4.96 30.99 -17.16
CA GLU A 141 3.95 30.17 -17.84
C GLU A 141 4.19 28.66 -17.66
N SER A 142 5.28 28.24 -17.02
CA SER A 142 5.57 26.84 -16.73
C SER A 142 5.29 26.49 -15.27
N ASP A 143 5.31 25.20 -14.97
CA ASP A 143 5.15 24.68 -13.61
C ASP A 143 6.48 24.72 -12.80
N ILE A 144 7.49 25.47 -13.28
CA ILE A 144 8.84 25.49 -12.71
C ILE A 144 9.01 26.67 -11.77
N SER A 145 9.39 26.40 -10.51
CA SER A 145 9.74 27.43 -9.53
C SER A 145 11.25 27.55 -9.32
N LEU A 146 11.77 28.77 -9.34
CA LEU A 146 13.18 29.04 -9.09
C LEU A 146 13.41 29.40 -7.61
N ILE A 147 14.35 28.72 -6.96
CA ILE A 147 14.69 28.89 -5.54
C ILE A 147 16.17 29.28 -5.42
N PRO A 148 16.55 30.26 -4.59
CA PRO A 148 17.94 30.60 -4.36
C PRO A 148 18.68 29.48 -3.60
N VAL A 149 19.91 29.18 -4.01
CA VAL A 149 20.79 28.26 -3.30
C VAL A 149 21.52 29.04 -2.19
N GLU A 150 21.36 28.63 -0.93
CA GLU A 150 21.96 29.33 0.23
C GLU A 150 23.45 29.00 0.42
N GLU A 151 23.89 27.77 0.13
CA GLU A 151 25.29 27.35 0.25
C GLU A 151 25.58 26.20 -0.72
N VAL A 152 26.78 26.18 -1.33
CA VAL A 152 27.29 25.05 -2.11
C VAL A 152 28.60 24.59 -1.51
N THR A 153 28.66 23.35 -1.03
CA THR A 153 29.89 22.76 -0.50
C THR A 153 30.40 21.64 -1.40
N THR A 154 31.63 21.79 -1.87
CA THR A 154 32.33 20.77 -2.64
C THR A 154 33.19 19.91 -1.72
N ARG A 155 33.00 18.59 -1.72
CA ARG A 155 33.86 17.64 -0.98
C ARG A 155 34.58 16.72 -1.94
N LYS A 156 35.90 16.61 -1.78
CA LYS A 156 36.73 15.67 -2.53
C LYS A 156 36.83 14.36 -1.73
N LEU A 157 36.34 13.29 -2.32
CA LEU A 157 36.23 11.99 -1.65
C LEU A 157 37.52 11.19 -1.87
N GLN A 158 37.92 10.40 -0.86
CA GLN A 158 39.22 9.70 -0.86
C GLN A 158 39.25 8.48 -1.78
N ASN A 159 38.08 7.88 -2.04
CA ASN A 159 37.92 6.75 -2.97
C ASN A 159 36.77 7.09 -3.92
N GLU A 160 36.80 6.44 -5.09
CA GLU A 160 35.65 6.40 -5.98
C GLU A 160 34.49 5.72 -5.22
N ILE A 161 33.39 6.42 -5.08
CA ILE A 161 32.17 5.88 -4.50
C ILE A 161 31.09 5.91 -5.57
N GLU A 162 30.40 4.79 -5.74
CA GLU A 162 29.18 4.75 -6.53
C GLU A 162 28.16 5.72 -5.91
N PHE A 163 27.89 6.78 -6.66
CA PHE A 163 26.82 7.71 -6.37
C PHE A 163 25.57 7.19 -7.09
N TYR A 164 24.61 6.71 -6.31
CA TYR A 164 23.29 6.40 -6.83
C TYR A 164 22.46 7.68 -6.76
N ASP A 165 22.26 8.30 -7.92
CA ASP A 165 21.28 9.37 -8.05
C ASP A 165 19.89 8.76 -7.91
N ILE A 166 19.18 9.14 -6.85
CA ILE A 166 17.79 8.72 -6.63
C ILE A 166 16.95 9.93 -6.98
N GLU A 167 16.49 9.98 -8.22
CA GLU A 167 15.45 10.92 -8.59
C GLU A 167 14.16 10.51 -7.87
N LEU A 168 13.72 11.39 -6.95
CA LEU A 168 12.32 11.44 -6.57
C LEU A 168 11.59 12.09 -7.75
N GLU A 169 10.83 11.32 -8.52
CA GLU A 169 9.75 11.97 -9.26
C GLU A 169 8.80 12.65 -8.25
N ASP A 170 8.09 13.68 -8.70
CA ASP A 170 7.30 14.70 -7.98
C ASP A 170 6.33 14.21 -6.87
N ASN A 171 6.26 12.92 -6.58
CA ASN A 171 5.20 12.25 -5.83
C ASN A 171 5.64 11.45 -4.59
N HIS A 172 6.89 11.55 -4.10
CA HIS A 172 7.35 10.93 -2.84
C HIS A 172 6.90 9.44 -2.63
N LEU A 173 7.13 8.56 -3.61
CA LEU A 173 6.87 7.13 -3.48
C LEU A 173 8.15 6.31 -3.75
N PHE A 174 8.41 5.31 -2.92
CA PHE A 174 9.45 4.30 -3.20
C PHE A 174 8.92 3.32 -4.25
N VAL A 175 9.33 3.51 -5.50
CA VAL A 175 9.04 2.60 -6.61
C VAL A 175 10.37 1.99 -7.05
N HIS A 176 10.46 0.64 -7.06
CA HIS A 176 11.63 -0.03 -7.63
C HIS A 176 11.65 0.19 -9.15
N SER A 177 12.83 0.11 -9.79
CA SER A 177 13.05 0.33 -11.24
C SER A 177 12.23 -0.56 -12.20
N LEU A 178 11.49 -1.54 -11.65
CA LEU A 178 10.56 -2.43 -12.36
C LEU A 178 9.07 -2.13 -12.04
N GLY A 179 8.74 -0.94 -11.53
CA GLY A 179 7.36 -0.53 -11.27
C GLY A 179 6.70 -1.21 -10.05
N THR A 180 7.47 -1.73 -9.11
CA THR A 180 6.92 -2.38 -7.90
C THR A 180 6.79 -1.39 -6.75
N ILE A 181 5.55 -1.15 -6.34
CA ILE A 181 5.17 -0.35 -5.16
C ILE A 181 5.01 -1.31 -3.97
N THR A 182 5.58 -0.96 -2.82
CA THR A 182 5.41 -1.75 -1.59
C THR A 182 4.34 -1.15 -0.69
N HIS A 183 3.65 -2.06 0.04
CA HIS A 183 2.65 -1.85 1.09
C HIS A 183 1.18 -1.82 0.64
N ASN A 184 0.65 -2.99 0.25
CA ASN A 184 -0.67 -3.49 0.65
C ASN A 184 -0.74 -5.01 0.34
N CYS A 185 -1.45 -5.78 1.16
CA CYS A 185 -1.49 -7.25 1.10
C CYS A 185 -2.14 -7.84 -0.16
N CYS A 186 -2.72 -7.00 -1.01
CA CYS A 186 -3.41 -7.38 -2.23
C CYS A 186 -2.98 -6.40 -3.33
N ARG A 187 -1.85 -6.66 -3.99
CA ARG A 187 -1.45 -5.91 -5.17
C ARG A 187 -2.31 -6.37 -6.35
N LEU A 188 -3.30 -5.58 -6.73
CA LEU A 188 -3.96 -5.69 -8.03
C LEU A 188 -3.27 -4.71 -8.97
N THR A 189 -2.48 -5.23 -9.91
CA THR A 189 -1.84 -4.39 -10.93
C THR A 189 -2.71 -4.41 -12.18
N ILE A 190 -3.26 -3.26 -12.56
CA ILE A 190 -3.94 -3.15 -13.86
C ILE A 190 -2.92 -2.75 -14.91
N ASP A 191 -2.78 -3.58 -15.95
CA ASP A 191 -2.13 -3.17 -17.18
C ASP A 191 -3.10 -2.31 -18.00
N THR A 192 -2.85 -1.00 -18.03
CA THR A 192 -3.74 -0.05 -18.74
C THR A 192 -3.75 -0.26 -20.26
N SER A 193 -2.77 -0.98 -20.82
CA SER A 193 -2.75 -1.33 -22.25
C SER A 193 -3.85 -2.34 -22.62
N LYS A 194 -4.33 -3.14 -21.65
CA LYS A 194 -5.46 -4.05 -21.85
C LYS A 194 -6.79 -3.30 -22.11
N PHE A 195 -6.95 -2.07 -21.61
CA PHE A 195 -8.12 -1.24 -21.93
C PHE A 195 -8.16 -0.80 -23.40
N ALA A 196 -7.03 -0.76 -24.10
CA ALA A 196 -6.96 -0.30 -25.48
C ALA A 196 -7.16 -1.42 -26.53
N LYS A 197 -6.96 -2.69 -26.16
CA LYS A 197 -6.93 -3.83 -27.10
C LYS A 197 -8.29 -4.51 -27.32
N ASN A 198 -9.20 -4.48 -26.34
CA ASN A 198 -10.50 -5.15 -26.45
C ASN A 198 -11.55 -4.25 -27.11
N GLY A 199 -11.41 -4.08 -28.42
CA GLY A 199 -12.24 -3.25 -29.31
C GLY A 199 -13.68 -3.71 -29.54
N ASN A 200 -14.37 -4.25 -28.52
CA ASN A 200 -15.81 -4.48 -28.58
C ASN A 200 -16.57 -3.21 -28.16
N GLY A 201 -17.66 -2.90 -28.87
CA GLY A 201 -18.37 -1.61 -28.85
C GLY A 201 -18.83 -1.07 -27.47
N LEU A 202 -18.78 -1.89 -26.43
CA LEU A 202 -18.99 -1.47 -25.03
C LEU A 202 -17.87 -0.55 -24.52
N PHE A 203 -16.64 -0.68 -25.01
CA PHE A 203 -15.49 0.14 -24.59
C PHE A 203 -15.30 1.41 -25.42
N LYS A 204 -15.98 1.53 -26.57
CA LYS A 204 -16.12 2.82 -27.27
C LYS A 204 -17.02 3.77 -26.47
N LEU A 205 -18.08 3.20 -25.87
CA LEU A 205 -18.89 3.84 -24.84
C LEU A 205 -18.08 4.19 -23.59
N VAL A 206 -17.10 3.38 -23.16
CA VAL A 206 -16.21 3.77 -22.05
C VAL A 206 -15.26 4.90 -22.44
N LYS A 207 -14.83 5.01 -23.70
CA LYS A 207 -14.02 6.15 -24.15
C LYS A 207 -14.87 7.43 -24.19
N GLU A 208 -16.08 7.35 -24.75
CA GLU A 208 -17.05 8.46 -24.76
C GLU A 208 -17.56 8.80 -23.35
N GLU A 209 -17.89 7.83 -22.49
CA GLU A 209 -18.24 8.02 -21.08
C GLU A 209 -17.04 8.44 -20.24
N SER A 210 -15.81 8.03 -20.56
CA SER A 210 -14.62 8.54 -19.87
C SER A 210 -14.36 9.98 -20.23
N GLU A 211 -14.60 10.38 -21.48
CA GLU A 211 -14.57 11.77 -21.95
C GLU A 211 -15.75 12.56 -21.37
N GLU A 212 -16.92 11.96 -21.23
CA GLU A 212 -18.13 12.55 -20.65
C GLU A 212 -18.03 12.65 -19.12
N ILE A 213 -17.39 11.69 -18.45
CA ILE A 213 -16.99 11.74 -17.03
C ILE A 213 -15.89 12.77 -16.87
N TYR A 214 -14.88 12.82 -17.75
CA TYR A 214 -13.87 13.88 -17.74
C TYR A 214 -14.49 15.27 -17.93
N GLU A 215 -15.45 15.41 -18.85
CA GLU A 215 -16.22 16.63 -19.11
C GLU A 215 -17.15 16.99 -17.95
N THR A 216 -17.81 16.00 -17.34
CA THR A 216 -18.69 16.16 -16.18
C THR A 216 -17.89 16.51 -14.93
N LEU A 217 -16.69 15.95 -14.77
CA LEU A 217 -15.71 16.30 -13.73
C LEU A 217 -15.09 17.68 -13.99
N LYS A 218 -14.90 18.07 -15.27
CA LYS A 218 -14.49 19.43 -15.68
C LYS A 218 -15.57 20.48 -15.40
N LYS A 219 -16.84 20.12 -15.64
CA LYS A 219 -18.02 20.99 -15.45
C LYS A 219 -18.52 21.00 -14.01
N SER A 220 -18.08 20.05 -13.19
CA SER A 220 -18.30 20.01 -11.74
C SER A 220 -17.43 21.05 -11.04
N ASP A 221 -18.05 22.05 -10.42
CA ASP A 221 -17.37 23.04 -9.55
C ASP A 221 -16.69 22.42 -8.31
N LYS A 222 -16.79 21.10 -8.11
CA LYS A 222 -16.05 20.35 -7.09
C LYS A 222 -14.75 19.82 -7.71
N ARG A 223 -13.64 20.45 -7.34
CA ARG A 223 -12.28 20.01 -7.65
C ARG A 223 -11.98 18.71 -6.90
N TRP A 224 -12.06 17.58 -7.57
CA TRP A 224 -11.45 16.35 -7.08
C TRP A 224 -9.96 16.38 -7.46
N GLY A 225 -9.08 16.06 -6.52
CA GLY A 225 -7.66 15.95 -6.82
C GLY A 225 -7.41 14.79 -7.78
N ILE A 226 -6.45 14.95 -8.70
CA ILE A 226 -5.97 13.91 -9.62
C ILE A 226 -5.54 12.62 -8.87
N TRP A 227 -5.28 12.74 -7.56
CA TRP A 227 -5.03 11.68 -6.58
C TRP A 227 -6.19 10.70 -6.33
N ALA A 228 -7.41 11.00 -6.76
CA ALA A 228 -8.54 10.08 -6.67
C ALA A 228 -8.58 9.05 -7.82
N MET A 229 -7.67 9.14 -8.79
CA MET A 229 -7.77 8.41 -10.08
C MET A 229 -6.92 7.14 -10.28
N PRO A 230 -6.27 6.52 -9.26
CA PRO A 230 -5.92 5.10 -9.35
C PRO A 230 -6.84 4.18 -8.52
N GLU A 231 -7.69 4.71 -7.63
CA GLU A 231 -8.52 3.92 -6.69
C GLU A 231 -9.84 3.37 -7.29
N ALA A 232 -9.87 3.06 -8.59
CA ALA A 232 -11.03 2.44 -9.25
C ALA A 232 -10.82 0.94 -9.53
N THR A 233 -9.82 0.34 -8.89
CA THR A 233 -9.41 -1.05 -9.11
C THR A 233 -9.75 -1.91 -7.90
N GLY A 234 -10.24 -3.12 -8.14
CA GLY A 234 -10.74 -3.99 -7.09
C GLY A 234 -11.03 -5.38 -7.62
N SER A 235 -11.74 -6.18 -6.85
CA SER A 235 -12.26 -7.47 -7.31
C SER A 235 -13.76 -7.51 -7.08
N ILE A 236 -14.50 -8.02 -8.06
CA ILE A 236 -15.93 -8.34 -7.90
C ILE A 236 -16.10 -9.40 -6.82
N GLY A 237 -15.15 -10.31 -6.72
CA GLY A 237 -15.16 -11.40 -5.77
C GLY A 237 -14.09 -12.42 -6.14
N VAL A 238 -13.83 -13.31 -5.18
CA VAL A 238 -12.83 -14.36 -5.31
C VAL A 238 -13.52 -15.71 -5.21
N VAL A 239 -13.31 -16.58 -6.20
CA VAL A 239 -13.69 -18.00 -6.12
C VAL A 239 -12.41 -18.82 -5.98
N THR A 240 -12.26 -19.49 -4.84
CA THR A 240 -11.05 -20.26 -4.53
C THR A 240 -11.18 -21.72 -4.99
N LEU A 241 -10.20 -22.17 -5.76
CA LEU A 241 -10.01 -23.56 -6.17
C LEU A 241 -9.27 -24.33 -5.07
N ASN A 242 -9.81 -25.48 -4.68
CA ASN A 242 -9.14 -26.39 -3.75
C ASN A 242 -8.22 -27.33 -4.53
N LEU A 243 -7.03 -26.83 -4.89
CA LEU A 243 -6.09 -27.55 -5.74
C LEU A 243 -5.63 -28.91 -5.16
N PRO A 244 -5.37 -29.05 -3.83
CA PRO A 244 -5.00 -30.35 -3.26
C PRO A 244 -6.05 -31.42 -3.51
N ARG A 245 -7.34 -31.06 -3.43
CA ARG A 245 -8.43 -32.00 -3.69
C ARG A 245 -8.40 -32.52 -5.12
N LEU A 246 -8.13 -31.66 -6.08
CA LEU A 246 -8.04 -32.07 -7.49
C LEU A 246 -6.88 -33.05 -7.69
N ALA A 247 -5.72 -32.81 -7.06
CA ALA A 247 -4.58 -33.72 -7.13
C ALA A 247 -4.86 -35.07 -6.44
N ILE A 248 -5.54 -35.05 -5.29
CA ILE A 248 -5.95 -36.27 -4.59
C ILE A 248 -6.94 -37.08 -5.44
N GLU A 249 -7.93 -36.43 -6.05
CA GLU A 249 -8.94 -37.09 -6.89
C GLU A 249 -8.34 -37.64 -8.19
N ALA A 250 -7.34 -36.96 -8.75
CA ALA A 250 -6.61 -37.41 -9.93
C ALA A 250 -5.56 -38.50 -9.63
N ASN A 251 -5.31 -38.82 -8.36
CA ASN A 251 -4.41 -39.91 -7.95
C ASN A 251 -3.01 -39.83 -8.61
N GLY A 252 -2.46 -38.62 -8.74
CA GLY A 252 -1.16 -38.39 -9.38
C GLY A 252 -1.17 -38.29 -10.92
N ASP A 253 -2.32 -38.50 -11.57
CA ASP A 253 -2.46 -38.30 -13.01
C ASP A 253 -2.58 -36.80 -13.33
N ILE A 254 -1.59 -36.27 -14.05
CA ILE A 254 -1.53 -34.85 -14.39
C ILE A 254 -2.60 -34.44 -15.40
N ASP A 255 -2.99 -35.32 -16.31
CA ASP A 255 -3.99 -35.03 -17.33
C ASP A 255 -5.39 -35.00 -16.70
N GLU A 256 -5.72 -35.97 -15.84
CA GLU A 256 -6.97 -35.96 -15.06
C GLU A 256 -7.06 -34.74 -14.12
N PHE A 257 -5.92 -34.31 -13.56
CA PHE A 257 -5.84 -33.09 -12.76
C PHE A 257 -6.21 -31.85 -13.59
N TYR A 258 -5.63 -31.69 -14.79
CA TYR A 258 -5.91 -30.53 -15.64
C TYR A 258 -7.36 -30.54 -16.16
N ASP A 259 -7.89 -31.70 -16.55
CA ASP A 259 -9.31 -31.82 -16.93
C ASP A 259 -10.24 -31.36 -15.79
N SER A 260 -9.94 -31.80 -14.57
CA SER A 260 -10.67 -31.38 -13.37
C SER A 260 -10.50 -29.88 -13.09
N LEU A 261 -9.30 -29.33 -13.29
CA LEU A 261 -9.00 -27.91 -13.11
C LEU A 261 -9.81 -27.05 -14.07
N TYR A 262 -9.82 -27.37 -15.38
CA TYR A 262 -10.60 -26.64 -16.38
C TYR A 262 -12.09 -26.63 -16.05
N ASN A 263 -12.63 -27.78 -15.63
CA ASN A 263 -14.03 -27.87 -15.19
C ASN A 263 -14.31 -26.92 -14.01
N LYS A 264 -13.43 -26.85 -13.01
CA LYS A 264 -13.61 -25.94 -11.88
C LYS A 264 -13.42 -24.47 -12.25
N LEU A 265 -12.55 -24.16 -13.20
CA LEU A 265 -12.36 -22.79 -13.71
C LEU A 265 -13.64 -22.28 -14.40
N GLU A 266 -14.30 -23.11 -15.21
CA GLU A 266 -15.59 -22.75 -15.82
C GLU A 266 -16.71 -22.52 -14.80
N ILE A 267 -16.75 -23.34 -13.75
CA ILE A 267 -17.68 -23.11 -12.63
C ILE A 267 -17.36 -21.80 -11.92
N ALA A 268 -16.08 -21.50 -11.67
CA ALA A 268 -15.64 -20.25 -11.05
C ALA A 268 -16.03 -19.04 -11.90
N ARG A 269 -15.78 -19.08 -13.22
CA ARG A 269 -16.20 -18.08 -14.19
C ARG A 269 -17.69 -17.81 -14.10
N THR A 270 -18.50 -18.87 -14.13
CA THR A 270 -19.97 -18.77 -14.04
C THR A 270 -20.41 -18.04 -12.76
N VAL A 271 -19.82 -18.38 -11.61
CA VAL A 271 -20.14 -17.72 -10.33
C VAL A 271 -19.75 -16.24 -10.33
N LEU A 272 -18.54 -15.93 -10.81
CA LEU A 272 -18.02 -14.56 -10.84
C LEU A 272 -18.85 -13.65 -11.76
N LEU A 273 -19.23 -14.13 -12.95
CA LEU A 273 -20.11 -13.39 -13.86
C LEU A 273 -21.50 -13.14 -13.25
N ARG A 274 -22.07 -14.12 -12.53
CA ARG A 274 -23.34 -13.94 -11.82
C ARG A 274 -23.27 -12.91 -10.71
N TRP A 275 -22.17 -12.89 -9.96
CA TRP A 275 -21.95 -11.85 -8.94
C TRP A 275 -21.79 -10.47 -9.57
N ARG A 276 -21.02 -10.36 -10.65
CA ARG A 276 -20.86 -9.11 -11.41
C ARG A 276 -22.21 -8.57 -11.87
N GLU A 277 -23.01 -9.39 -12.56
CA GLU A 277 -24.35 -9.02 -13.03
C GLU A 277 -25.22 -8.48 -11.87
N ARG A 278 -25.19 -9.18 -10.73
CA ARG A 278 -25.92 -8.77 -9.52
C ARG A 278 -25.43 -7.42 -8.98
N TYR A 279 -24.12 -7.20 -8.86
CA TYR A 279 -23.58 -5.95 -8.34
C TYR A 279 -23.85 -4.79 -9.27
N GLU A 280 -23.72 -4.96 -10.58
CA GLU A 280 -24.07 -3.93 -11.56
C GLU A 280 -25.55 -3.54 -11.49
N LYS A 281 -26.45 -4.52 -11.38
CA LYS A 281 -27.89 -4.25 -11.17
C LYS A 281 -28.14 -3.49 -9.85
N THR A 282 -27.43 -3.86 -8.80
CA THR A 282 -27.53 -3.23 -7.47
C THR A 282 -27.03 -1.78 -7.50
N LEU A 283 -25.93 -1.53 -8.22
CA LEU A 283 -25.35 -0.21 -8.45
C LEU A 283 -26.30 0.69 -9.25
N ARG A 284 -26.84 0.19 -10.37
CA ARG A 284 -27.82 0.90 -11.21
C ARG A 284 -29.07 1.29 -10.43
N ASN A 285 -29.57 0.38 -9.58
CA ASN A 285 -30.73 0.63 -8.73
C ASN A 285 -30.46 1.58 -7.56
N GLY A 286 -29.23 2.05 -7.36
CA GLY A 286 -28.88 3.04 -6.33
C GLY A 286 -28.71 2.47 -4.92
N PHE A 287 -28.65 1.14 -4.76
CA PHE A 287 -28.43 0.50 -3.46
C PHE A 287 -26.96 0.56 -2.98
N MET A 288 -26.06 1.04 -3.82
CA MET A 288 -24.65 1.27 -3.49
C MET A 288 -24.29 2.74 -3.71
N PRO A 289 -24.86 3.68 -2.93
CA PRO A 289 -24.77 5.11 -3.20
C PRO A 289 -23.34 5.63 -3.19
N LEU A 290 -22.48 5.15 -2.28
CA LEU A 290 -21.06 5.54 -2.24
C LEU A 290 -20.31 5.04 -3.48
N THR A 291 -20.39 3.74 -3.79
CA THR A 291 -19.77 3.16 -4.99
C THR A 291 -20.27 3.84 -6.26
N ARG A 292 -21.56 4.18 -6.34
CA ARG A 292 -22.13 4.88 -7.50
C ARG A 292 -21.60 6.31 -7.64
N ILE A 293 -21.46 7.04 -6.54
CA ILE A 293 -20.96 8.43 -6.55
C ILE A 293 -19.47 8.48 -6.87
N TYR A 294 -18.68 7.58 -6.28
CA TYR A 294 -17.22 7.65 -6.34
C TYR A 294 -16.60 6.80 -7.47
N LEU A 295 -17.18 5.65 -7.80
CA LEU A 295 -16.70 4.77 -8.89
C LEU A 295 -17.61 4.78 -10.12
N GLY A 296 -18.93 4.78 -9.94
CA GLY A 296 -19.91 4.77 -11.04
C GLY A 296 -20.05 3.44 -11.79
N HIS A 297 -18.98 2.64 -11.87
CA HIS A 297 -18.93 1.36 -12.60
C HIS A 297 -17.95 0.36 -11.94
N PHE A 298 -17.91 -0.88 -12.45
CA PHE A 298 -16.98 -1.93 -12.02
C PHE A 298 -15.98 -2.36 -13.11
N ASN A 299 -15.74 -1.52 -14.13
CA ASN A 299 -14.88 -1.87 -15.27
C ASN A 299 -13.42 -2.18 -14.87
N GLY A 300 -12.90 -1.51 -13.84
CA GLY A 300 -11.57 -1.79 -13.28
C GLY A 300 -11.53 -2.91 -12.24
N HIS A 301 -12.63 -3.64 -12.02
CA HIS A 301 -12.67 -4.72 -11.03
C HIS A 301 -12.43 -6.07 -11.69
N PHE A 302 -11.53 -6.87 -11.12
CA PHE A 302 -11.21 -8.21 -11.58
C PHE A 302 -12.27 -9.24 -11.16
N ASN A 303 -12.43 -10.28 -11.97
CA ASN A 303 -12.99 -11.55 -11.58
C ASN A 303 -11.82 -12.43 -11.11
N THR A 304 -11.74 -12.71 -9.80
CA THR A 304 -10.53 -13.31 -9.23
C THR A 304 -10.65 -14.83 -9.07
N LEU A 305 -9.73 -15.53 -9.72
CA LEU A 305 -9.52 -16.97 -9.60
C LEU A 305 -8.52 -17.21 -8.47
N GLY A 306 -9.03 -17.63 -7.31
CA GLY A 306 -8.20 -17.87 -6.14
C GLY A 306 -7.61 -19.28 -6.14
N VAL A 307 -6.37 -19.44 -5.69
CA VAL A 307 -5.72 -20.74 -5.49
C VAL A 307 -5.29 -20.92 -4.04
N LEU A 308 -5.31 -22.15 -3.56
CA LEU A 308 -4.89 -22.52 -2.21
C LEU A 308 -4.28 -23.92 -2.20
N GLY A 309 -3.25 -24.14 -1.37
CA GLY A 309 -2.62 -25.44 -1.19
C GLY A 309 -1.72 -25.90 -2.33
N LEU A 310 -1.14 -24.97 -3.11
CA LEU A 310 -0.19 -25.27 -4.18
C LEU A 310 0.90 -26.29 -3.81
N PRO A 311 1.60 -26.18 -2.67
CA PRO A 311 2.64 -27.15 -2.36
C PRO A 311 2.08 -28.52 -2.00
N GLU A 312 0.91 -28.60 -1.36
CA GLU A 312 0.24 -29.88 -1.13
C GLU A 312 -0.27 -30.50 -2.43
N THR A 313 -0.67 -29.70 -3.42
CA THR A 313 -0.98 -30.17 -4.78
C THR A 313 0.24 -30.81 -5.42
N ALA A 314 1.40 -30.15 -5.39
CA ALA A 314 2.62 -30.70 -5.94
C ALA A 314 3.05 -32.00 -5.25
N ILE A 315 2.93 -32.07 -3.92
CA ILE A 315 3.19 -33.30 -3.15
C ILE A 315 2.27 -34.44 -3.61
N ASN A 316 0.97 -34.20 -3.74
CA ASN A 316 0.02 -35.25 -4.12
C ASN A 316 0.17 -35.68 -5.60
N LEU A 317 0.58 -34.78 -6.49
CA LEU A 317 0.89 -35.12 -7.89
C LEU A 317 2.17 -35.94 -8.02
N LEU A 318 3.20 -35.61 -7.25
CA LEU A 318 4.48 -36.32 -7.26
C LEU A 318 4.47 -37.60 -6.41
N GLY A 319 3.53 -37.73 -5.47
CA GLY A 319 3.42 -38.88 -4.57
C GLY A 319 4.50 -38.93 -3.47
N ASP A 320 5.20 -37.82 -3.20
CA ASP A 320 6.27 -37.78 -2.19
C ASP A 320 6.10 -36.60 -1.21
N PRO A 321 5.85 -36.85 0.09
CA PRO A 321 5.75 -35.79 1.10
C PRO A 321 7.10 -35.14 1.45
N ASN A 322 8.22 -35.69 1.00
CA ASN A 322 9.58 -35.26 1.35
C ASN A 322 10.26 -34.43 0.26
N ILE A 323 9.54 -34.04 -0.80
CA ILE A 323 10.08 -33.27 -1.95
C ILE A 323 10.95 -32.06 -1.56
N TRP A 324 10.67 -31.44 -0.42
CA TRP A 324 11.36 -30.24 0.05
C TRP A 324 12.76 -30.49 0.62
N TYR A 325 13.10 -31.74 0.95
CA TYR A 325 14.42 -32.11 1.49
C TYR A 325 15.45 -32.44 0.40
N ASN A 326 15.01 -32.56 -0.85
CA ASN A 326 15.87 -32.77 -2.00
C ASN A 326 15.72 -31.60 -2.98
N ASN A 327 16.82 -30.89 -3.26
CA ASN A 327 16.79 -29.73 -4.15
C ASN A 327 16.27 -30.03 -5.57
N ARG A 328 16.46 -31.25 -6.08
CA ARG A 328 15.98 -31.63 -7.41
C ARG A 328 14.47 -31.83 -7.42
N GLU A 329 13.94 -32.56 -6.45
CA GLU A 329 12.50 -32.80 -6.30
C GLU A 329 11.77 -31.50 -5.95
N ALA A 330 12.34 -30.65 -5.10
CA ALA A 330 11.80 -29.32 -4.81
C ALA A 330 11.73 -28.46 -6.09
N ALA A 331 12.77 -28.49 -6.94
CA ALA A 331 12.75 -27.74 -8.20
C ALA A 331 11.67 -28.27 -9.17
N GLU A 332 11.43 -29.58 -9.19
CA GLU A 332 10.35 -30.19 -9.97
C GLU A 332 8.98 -29.77 -9.44
N ALA A 333 8.77 -29.79 -8.13
CA ALA A 333 7.54 -29.31 -7.50
C ALA A 333 7.29 -27.81 -7.77
N ILE A 334 8.34 -26.97 -7.70
CA ILE A 334 8.28 -25.55 -8.04
C ILE A 334 7.85 -25.36 -9.50
N LYS A 335 8.39 -26.17 -10.42
CA LYS A 335 8.00 -26.14 -11.82
C LYS A 335 6.53 -26.52 -12.00
N ILE A 336 6.07 -27.61 -11.37
CA ILE A 336 4.66 -28.02 -11.42
C ILE A 336 3.74 -26.91 -10.92
N MET A 337 4.04 -26.30 -9.77
CA MET A 337 3.24 -25.20 -9.24
C MET A 337 3.23 -23.99 -10.18
N LYS A 338 4.37 -23.64 -10.77
CA LYS A 338 4.48 -22.57 -11.76
C LYS A 338 3.61 -22.84 -12.99
N ASP A 339 3.68 -24.06 -13.54
CA ASP A 339 2.93 -24.46 -14.72
C ASP A 339 1.41 -24.42 -14.44
N ILE A 340 0.97 -24.86 -13.25
CA ILE A 340 -0.44 -24.78 -12.82
C ILE A 340 -0.92 -23.32 -12.74
N VAL A 341 -0.16 -22.43 -12.10
CA VAL A 341 -0.56 -21.01 -11.98
C VAL A 341 -0.53 -20.32 -13.35
N ALA A 342 0.46 -20.63 -14.19
CA ALA A 342 0.55 -20.12 -15.55
C ALA A 342 -0.65 -20.56 -16.41
N GLU A 343 -1.10 -21.80 -16.29
CA GLU A 343 -2.28 -22.29 -17.00
C GLU A 343 -3.55 -21.60 -16.51
N ILE A 344 -3.73 -21.41 -15.19
CA ILE A 344 -4.87 -20.66 -14.64
C ILE A 344 -4.85 -19.22 -15.13
N ARG A 345 -3.67 -18.57 -15.20
CA ARG A 345 -3.53 -17.23 -15.76
C ARG A 345 -3.97 -17.19 -17.23
N LYS A 346 -3.49 -18.14 -18.03
CA LYS A 346 -3.81 -18.25 -19.46
C LYS A 346 -5.32 -18.43 -19.69
N VAL A 347 -5.97 -19.34 -18.95
CA VAL A 347 -7.43 -19.50 -18.98
C VAL A 347 -8.14 -18.21 -18.55
N GLY A 348 -7.62 -17.52 -17.53
CA GLY A 348 -8.11 -16.20 -17.13
C GLY A 348 -8.06 -15.19 -18.28
N GLU A 349 -6.96 -15.13 -19.04
CA GLU A 349 -6.82 -14.26 -20.22
C GLU A 349 -7.78 -14.65 -21.36
N GLU A 350 -8.04 -15.94 -21.56
CA GLU A 350 -9.07 -16.42 -22.49
C GLU A 350 -10.46 -15.93 -22.07
N PHE A 351 -10.80 -16.04 -20.77
CA PHE A 351 -12.05 -15.48 -20.23
C PHE A 351 -12.11 -13.95 -20.38
N GLU A 352 -10.99 -13.22 -20.24
CA GLU A 352 -10.96 -11.77 -20.48
C GLU A 352 -11.37 -11.43 -21.92
N ASN A 353 -10.89 -12.20 -22.89
CA ASN A 353 -11.18 -11.99 -24.31
C ASN A 353 -12.63 -12.33 -24.66
N GLU A 354 -13.18 -13.39 -24.06
CA GLU A 354 -14.55 -13.84 -24.32
C GLU A 354 -15.60 -12.98 -23.61
N ASP A 355 -15.38 -12.66 -22.33
CA ASP A 355 -16.37 -11.98 -21.48
C ASP A 355 -16.25 -10.45 -21.55
N GLY A 356 -15.10 -9.92 -21.95
CA GLY A 356 -14.83 -8.48 -21.94
C GLY A 356 -14.63 -7.88 -20.53
N TYR A 357 -14.35 -8.72 -19.52
CA TYR A 357 -14.03 -8.29 -18.15
C TYR A 357 -12.63 -8.70 -17.74
N LEU A 358 -12.03 -7.99 -16.79
CA LEU A 358 -10.70 -8.34 -16.27
C LEU A 358 -10.76 -9.61 -15.41
N TYR A 359 -9.73 -10.45 -15.50
CA TYR A 359 -9.50 -11.64 -14.69
C TYR A 359 -8.09 -11.65 -14.13
N ASN A 360 -7.92 -12.22 -12.94
CA ASN A 360 -6.61 -12.41 -12.34
C ASN A 360 -6.56 -13.70 -11.52
N VAL A 361 -5.34 -14.18 -11.27
CA VAL A 361 -5.07 -15.31 -10.38
C VAL A 361 -4.42 -14.82 -9.09
N GLU A 362 -4.94 -15.26 -7.94
CA GLU A 362 -4.49 -14.83 -6.61
C GLU A 362 -4.21 -16.04 -5.71
N GLU A 363 -3.08 -16.00 -5.02
CA GLU A 363 -2.81 -16.85 -3.87
C GLU A 363 -3.65 -16.33 -2.70
N VAL A 364 -4.76 -17.00 -2.42
CA VAL A 364 -5.70 -16.44 -1.46
C VAL A 364 -5.14 -16.54 -0.04
N PRO A 365 -5.36 -15.51 0.81
CA PRO A 365 -4.94 -15.54 2.20
C PRO A 365 -5.41 -16.79 2.98
N GLY A 366 -6.60 -17.29 2.62
CA GLY A 366 -7.08 -18.59 3.11
C GLY A 366 -7.34 -18.66 4.62
N GLU A 367 -7.56 -17.54 5.32
CA GLU A 367 -7.61 -17.49 6.80
C GLU A 367 -8.52 -18.55 7.42
N SER A 368 -9.74 -18.69 6.89
CA SER A 368 -10.68 -19.76 7.28
C SER A 368 -10.75 -20.89 6.25
N ALA A 369 -10.49 -20.59 4.97
CA ALA A 369 -10.61 -21.56 3.88
C ALA A 369 -9.57 -22.68 3.98
N SER A 370 -8.33 -22.37 4.37
CA SER A 370 -7.24 -23.35 4.56
C SER A 370 -7.67 -24.47 5.51
N PHE A 371 -8.10 -24.11 6.72
CA PHE A 371 -8.57 -25.09 7.70
C PHE A 371 -9.83 -25.82 7.23
N ARG A 372 -10.82 -25.09 6.71
CA ARG A 372 -12.10 -25.68 6.32
C ARG A 372 -11.97 -26.70 5.19
N LEU A 373 -11.20 -26.37 4.15
CA LEU A 373 -11.01 -27.23 2.98
C LEU A 373 -10.19 -28.46 3.36
N ALA A 374 -9.08 -28.29 4.08
CA ALA A 374 -8.25 -29.38 4.56
C ALA A 374 -9.03 -30.33 5.49
N LEU A 375 -9.88 -29.80 6.38
CA LEU A 375 -10.73 -30.63 7.24
C LEU A 375 -11.76 -31.44 6.45
N GLN A 376 -12.36 -30.84 5.42
CA GLN A 376 -13.29 -31.56 4.55
C GLN A 376 -12.59 -32.67 3.76
N ASP A 377 -11.37 -32.41 3.27
CA ASP A 377 -10.56 -33.42 2.58
C ASP A 377 -10.11 -34.52 3.52
N TYR A 378 -9.60 -34.16 4.69
CA TYR A 378 -9.18 -35.11 5.72
C TYR A 378 -10.30 -36.08 6.09
N ASN A 379 -11.53 -35.58 6.28
CA ASN A 379 -12.67 -36.43 6.58
C ASN A 379 -13.09 -37.32 5.40
N ARG A 380 -12.97 -36.82 4.16
CA ARG A 380 -13.36 -37.55 2.95
C ARG A 380 -12.34 -38.64 2.56
N PHE A 381 -11.05 -38.34 2.73
CA PHE A 381 -9.93 -39.18 2.31
C PHE A 381 -9.16 -39.75 3.52
N HIS A 382 -9.84 -39.89 4.66
CA HIS A 382 -9.24 -40.24 5.95
C HIS A 382 -8.38 -41.50 5.90
N ASP A 383 -8.86 -42.54 5.20
CA ASP A 383 -8.15 -43.80 5.07
C ASP A 383 -6.89 -43.66 4.21
N LEU A 384 -6.98 -42.94 3.08
CA LEU A 384 -5.83 -42.65 2.22
C LEU A 384 -4.75 -41.84 2.95
N VAL A 385 -5.16 -40.87 3.78
CA VAL A 385 -4.23 -40.07 4.59
C VAL A 385 -3.53 -40.95 5.63
N LYS A 386 -4.27 -41.85 6.29
CA LYS A 386 -3.71 -42.79 7.28
C LYS A 386 -2.73 -43.79 6.67
N GLU A 387 -3.03 -44.24 5.45
CA GLU A 387 -2.19 -45.16 4.70
C GLU A 387 -0.97 -44.47 4.06
N GLY A 388 -0.90 -43.13 4.14
CA GLY A 388 0.18 -42.33 3.56
C GLY A 388 0.14 -42.25 2.03
N GLN A 389 -1.00 -42.59 1.42
CA GLN A 389 -1.20 -42.50 -0.03
C GLN A 389 -1.43 -41.06 -0.50
N VAL A 390 -1.97 -40.22 0.37
CA VAL A 390 -2.20 -38.79 0.08
C VAL A 390 -1.70 -37.93 1.24
N TYR A 391 -1.30 -36.71 0.92
CA TYR A 391 -0.73 -35.77 1.87
C TYR A 391 -1.66 -34.61 2.18
N ILE A 392 -1.98 -34.46 3.47
CA ILE A 392 -2.61 -33.29 4.05
C ILE A 392 -1.82 -32.92 5.32
N PRO A 393 -1.30 -31.69 5.45
CA PRO A 393 -0.58 -31.27 6.65
C PRO A 393 -1.50 -31.32 7.86
N ILE A 394 -1.10 -32.07 8.88
CA ILE A 394 -1.82 -32.18 10.15
C ILE A 394 -0.85 -31.86 11.27
N TYR A 395 -1.16 -30.84 12.05
CA TYR A 395 -0.38 -30.48 13.22
C TYR A 395 -1.31 -30.27 14.42
N MET A 396 -0.91 -30.77 15.59
CA MET A 396 -1.75 -30.76 16.80
C MET A 396 -3.17 -31.33 16.56
N GLY A 397 -3.30 -32.33 15.68
CA GLY A 397 -4.58 -32.94 15.31
C GLY A 397 -5.50 -32.06 14.46
N LYS A 398 -4.98 -30.97 13.87
CA LYS A 398 -5.74 -30.05 13.02
C LYS A 398 -5.15 -30.05 11.60
N PRO A 399 -5.93 -30.45 10.57
CA PRO A 399 -5.48 -30.38 9.18
C PRO A 399 -5.53 -28.94 8.67
N PHE A 400 -4.61 -28.53 7.80
CA PHE A 400 -4.64 -27.23 7.14
C PHE A 400 -3.92 -27.29 5.79
N TYR A 401 -4.19 -26.34 4.88
CA TYR A 401 -3.44 -26.18 3.63
C TYR A 401 -2.62 -24.91 3.62
N SER A 402 -1.52 -24.91 2.87
CA SER A 402 -0.64 -23.76 2.77
C SER A 402 -1.26 -22.64 1.94
N ASN A 403 -0.96 -21.40 2.35
CA ASN A 403 -1.28 -20.15 1.65
C ASN A 403 0.01 -19.45 1.21
N SER A 404 0.96 -20.25 0.72
CA SER A 404 2.27 -19.84 0.21
C SER A 404 2.72 -20.83 -0.86
N VAL A 405 3.65 -20.41 -1.72
CA VAL A 405 4.29 -21.28 -2.71
C VAL A 405 5.17 -22.31 -2.01
N VAL A 406 6.06 -21.86 -1.11
CA VAL A 406 6.88 -22.75 -0.28
C VAL A 406 6.21 -22.85 1.09
N PRO A 407 5.85 -24.04 1.59
CA PRO A 407 5.17 -24.16 2.87
C PRO A 407 5.98 -23.54 4.01
N TYR A 408 5.31 -22.86 4.94
CA TYR A 408 6.00 -22.25 6.07
C TYR A 408 6.52 -23.27 7.09
N TYR A 409 6.03 -24.52 7.08
CA TYR A 409 6.52 -25.60 7.95
C TYR A 409 7.82 -26.28 7.46
N VAL A 410 8.28 -25.95 6.25
CA VAL A 410 9.54 -26.42 5.68
C VAL A 410 10.71 -25.56 6.17
N ASP A 411 11.73 -26.20 6.74
CA ASP A 411 12.94 -25.51 7.22
C ASP A 411 13.98 -25.39 6.10
N VAL A 412 14.00 -24.24 5.45
CA VAL A 412 14.98 -23.90 4.42
C VAL A 412 15.54 -22.50 4.63
N PRO A 413 16.80 -22.24 4.23
CA PRO A 413 17.40 -20.91 4.33
C PRO A 413 16.56 -19.83 3.64
N ILE A 414 16.54 -18.61 4.19
CA ILE A 414 15.79 -17.47 3.61
C ILE A 414 16.13 -17.27 2.13
N SER A 415 17.40 -17.36 1.76
CA SER A 415 17.84 -17.21 0.37
C SER A 415 17.17 -18.22 -0.56
N ARG A 416 17.09 -19.49 -0.14
CA ARG A 416 16.49 -20.56 -0.95
C ARG A 416 14.98 -20.43 -1.02
N ARG A 417 14.32 -20.06 0.09
CA ARG A 417 12.89 -19.77 0.12
C ARG A 417 12.53 -18.65 -0.85
N VAL A 418 13.27 -17.54 -0.81
CA VAL A 418 13.05 -16.39 -1.71
C VAL A 418 13.27 -16.78 -3.17
N GLU A 419 14.31 -17.56 -3.48
CA GLU A 419 14.59 -18.05 -4.84
C GLU A 419 13.42 -18.88 -5.39
N TRP A 420 12.93 -19.85 -4.62
CA TRP A 420 11.80 -20.70 -5.01
C TRP A 420 10.48 -19.93 -5.13
N GLU A 421 10.18 -19.06 -4.18
CA GLU A 421 9.01 -18.19 -4.24
C GLU A 421 9.05 -17.28 -5.47
N ALA A 422 10.21 -16.68 -5.76
CA ALA A 422 10.37 -15.78 -6.91
C ALA A 422 10.09 -16.45 -8.26
N GLU A 423 10.27 -17.76 -8.39
CA GLU A 423 9.98 -18.49 -9.63
C GLU A 423 8.48 -18.61 -9.93
N VAL A 424 7.65 -18.75 -8.90
CA VAL A 424 6.20 -18.96 -9.04
C VAL A 424 5.43 -17.66 -8.88
N GLN A 425 5.86 -16.76 -7.99
CA GLN A 425 5.16 -15.50 -7.73
C GLN A 425 4.96 -14.64 -9.00
N GLN A 426 5.85 -14.74 -9.97
CA GLN A 426 5.76 -14.03 -11.26
C GLN A 426 4.54 -14.42 -12.10
N GLU A 427 3.99 -15.61 -11.89
CA GLU A 427 2.80 -16.07 -12.61
C GLU A 427 1.51 -15.50 -12.02
N PHE A 428 1.55 -14.98 -10.79
CA PHE A 428 0.40 -14.34 -10.17
C PHE A 428 0.18 -12.93 -10.70
N THR A 429 -1.01 -12.70 -11.26
CA THR A 429 -1.47 -11.38 -11.72
C THR A 429 -2.31 -10.65 -10.67
N GLY A 430 -2.70 -11.35 -9.60
CA GLY A 430 -3.36 -10.84 -8.40
C GLY A 430 -2.47 -10.85 -7.16
N GLY A 431 -3.10 -11.00 -5.99
CA GLY A 431 -2.39 -11.06 -4.72
C GLY A 431 -1.51 -12.31 -4.60
N VAL A 432 -0.27 -12.13 -4.11
CA VAL A 432 0.62 -13.20 -3.68
C VAL A 432 1.59 -12.62 -2.64
N MET A 433 2.00 -13.39 -1.64
CA MET A 433 2.84 -12.84 -0.57
C MET A 433 3.73 -13.86 0.14
N LEU A 434 5.03 -13.61 0.13
CA LEU A 434 5.98 -14.32 0.99
C LEU A 434 6.10 -13.66 2.37
N HIS A 435 5.83 -14.41 3.44
CA HIS A 435 6.16 -14.01 4.81
C HIS A 435 7.46 -14.64 5.31
N LEU A 436 8.44 -13.81 5.67
CA LEU A 436 9.61 -14.23 6.42
C LEU A 436 9.32 -14.05 7.92
N PHE A 437 8.83 -15.12 8.56
CA PHE A 437 8.47 -15.12 9.97
C PHE A 437 9.71 -15.09 10.86
N MET A 438 9.82 -14.12 11.76
CA MET A 438 10.94 -14.00 12.69
C MET A 438 10.51 -14.32 14.13
N HIS A 439 11.33 -15.05 14.88
CA HIS A 439 11.11 -15.29 16.33
C HIS A 439 11.84 -14.30 17.24
N GLU A 440 12.71 -13.45 16.68
CA GLU A 440 13.44 -12.39 17.39
C GLU A 440 13.65 -11.16 16.51
N ALA A 441 14.16 -10.08 17.11
CA ALA A 441 14.49 -8.86 16.38
C ALA A 441 15.77 -9.06 15.55
N MET A 442 15.74 -8.65 14.29
CA MET A 442 16.94 -8.62 13.45
C MET A 442 17.75 -7.35 13.69
N ASP A 443 19.08 -7.47 13.58
CA ASP A 443 19.95 -6.30 13.46
C ASP A 443 19.49 -5.40 12.29
N PRO A 444 19.29 -4.09 12.49
CA PRO A 444 18.79 -3.19 11.45
C PRO A 444 19.67 -3.12 10.19
N TYR A 445 20.99 -3.28 10.32
CA TYR A 445 21.90 -3.24 9.18
C TYR A 445 21.83 -4.54 8.37
N ALA A 446 21.82 -5.69 9.05
CA ALA A 446 21.57 -6.99 8.43
C ALA A 446 20.21 -7.03 7.72
N LEU A 447 19.16 -6.50 8.36
CA LEU A 447 17.83 -6.39 7.78
C LEU A 447 17.82 -5.52 6.51
N LYS A 448 18.44 -4.33 6.56
CA LYS A 448 18.57 -3.45 5.39
C LYS A 448 19.27 -4.17 4.24
N LYS A 449 20.38 -4.86 4.51
CA LYS A 449 21.14 -5.61 3.51
C LYS A 449 20.35 -6.78 2.94
N LEU A 450 19.61 -7.51 3.78
CA LEU A 450 18.73 -8.59 3.37
C LEU A 450 17.65 -8.08 2.41
N VAL A 451 16.91 -7.04 2.81
CA VAL A 451 15.86 -6.44 1.98
C VAL A 451 16.42 -5.96 0.64
N TYR A 452 17.56 -5.24 0.67
CA TYR A 452 18.21 -4.78 -0.55
C TYR A 452 18.59 -5.93 -1.48
N ASN A 453 19.19 -7.00 -0.95
CA ASN A 453 19.60 -8.17 -1.74
C ASN A 453 18.40 -8.92 -2.32
N ILE A 454 17.32 -9.10 -1.54
CA ILE A 454 16.09 -9.72 -2.03
C ILE A 454 15.54 -8.91 -3.22
N VAL A 455 15.39 -7.60 -3.05
CA VAL A 455 14.79 -6.72 -4.08
C VAL A 455 15.68 -6.59 -5.33
N SER A 456 17.00 -6.47 -5.17
CA SER A 456 17.91 -6.22 -6.30
C SER A 456 18.38 -7.48 -7.04
N ARG A 457 18.31 -8.66 -6.41
CA ARG A 457 18.88 -9.90 -6.98
C ARG A 457 17.86 -10.97 -7.30
N THR A 458 16.59 -10.77 -6.94
CA THR A 458 15.54 -11.78 -7.14
C THR A 458 14.34 -11.18 -7.85
N LYS A 459 13.50 -12.04 -8.41
CA LYS A 459 12.24 -11.66 -9.06
C LYS A 459 11.05 -11.82 -8.11
N ILE A 460 11.26 -11.74 -6.80
CA ILE A 460 10.14 -11.85 -5.87
C ILE A 460 9.16 -10.68 -6.10
N VAL A 461 7.86 -10.98 -6.18
CA VAL A 461 6.84 -9.95 -6.46
C VAL A 461 6.49 -9.19 -5.20
N TYR A 462 6.23 -9.93 -4.11
CA TYR A 462 5.86 -9.33 -2.85
C TYR A 462 6.28 -10.20 -1.67
N PHE A 463 6.94 -9.56 -0.71
CA PHE A 463 7.40 -10.23 0.51
C PHE A 463 7.29 -9.30 1.72
N SER A 464 7.36 -9.87 2.91
CA SER A 464 7.41 -9.15 4.17
C SER A 464 8.37 -9.77 5.15
N ILE A 465 8.91 -8.91 6.01
CA ILE A 465 9.59 -9.33 7.22
C ILE A 465 8.55 -9.30 8.34
N THR A 466 8.27 -10.45 8.93
CA THR A 466 7.14 -10.67 9.83
C THR A 466 7.61 -11.11 11.22
N PRO A 467 8.09 -10.19 12.05
CA PRO A 467 8.41 -10.50 13.44
C PRO A 467 7.15 -10.81 14.24
N SER A 468 7.24 -11.76 15.17
CA SER A 468 6.22 -11.89 16.22
C SER A 468 6.44 -10.81 17.27
N ILE A 469 5.38 -10.37 17.96
CA ILE A 469 5.42 -9.33 18.97
C ILE A 469 4.73 -9.86 20.22
N SER A 470 5.42 -9.88 21.35
CA SER A 470 4.88 -10.35 22.63
C SER A 470 4.50 -9.17 23.52
N VAL A 471 3.32 -9.22 24.13
CA VAL A 471 2.77 -8.17 25.00
C VAL A 471 2.31 -8.79 26.32
N CYS A 472 2.91 -8.40 27.43
CA CYS A 472 2.50 -8.83 28.76
C CYS A 472 1.26 -8.07 29.22
N ASN A 473 0.21 -8.81 29.59
CA ASN A 473 -1.06 -8.25 30.06
C ASN A 473 -1.01 -7.73 31.51
N ASP A 474 0.06 -8.04 32.26
CA ASP A 474 0.18 -7.68 33.68
C ASP A 474 0.99 -6.40 33.89
N CYS A 475 2.21 -6.36 33.33
CA CYS A 475 3.12 -5.23 33.52
C CYS A 475 3.26 -4.33 32.29
N GLY A 476 2.56 -4.65 31.19
CA GLY A 476 2.58 -3.87 29.95
C GLY A 476 3.88 -3.95 29.15
N TRP A 477 4.81 -4.85 29.51
CA TRP A 477 6.03 -5.09 28.72
C TRP A 477 5.68 -5.51 27.29
N ARG A 478 6.46 -5.01 26.32
CA ARG A 478 6.34 -5.33 24.89
C ARG A 478 7.71 -5.65 24.35
N GLY A 479 7.82 -6.71 23.57
CA GLY A 479 9.07 -7.11 22.93
C GLY A 479 8.83 -7.73 21.56
N VAL A 480 9.83 -7.64 20.69
CA VAL A 480 9.85 -8.38 19.44
C VAL A 480 10.32 -9.81 19.74
N GLY A 481 9.54 -10.76 19.27
CA GLY A 481 9.81 -12.19 19.39
C GLY A 481 8.67 -12.97 20.04
N ILE A 482 8.89 -14.27 20.19
CA ILE A 482 7.95 -15.21 20.82
C ILE A 482 8.34 -15.42 22.28
N HIS A 483 7.52 -14.93 23.20
CA HIS A 483 7.74 -15.08 24.63
C HIS A 483 6.47 -15.60 25.31
N PHE A 484 6.49 -16.85 25.76
CA PHE A 484 5.38 -17.44 26.51
C PHE A 484 5.33 -16.97 27.98
N LYS A 485 6.45 -16.45 28.50
CA LYS A 485 6.55 -15.82 29.82
C LYS A 485 7.16 -14.43 29.70
N CYS A 486 6.66 -13.48 30.46
CA CYS A 486 7.17 -12.12 30.45
C CYS A 486 8.59 -12.08 31.05
N PRO A 487 9.61 -11.61 30.32
CA PRO A 487 10.98 -11.53 30.85
C PRO A 487 11.13 -10.48 31.95
N LYS A 488 10.18 -9.54 32.08
CA LYS A 488 10.22 -8.46 33.08
C LYS A 488 9.60 -8.87 34.43
N CYS A 489 8.47 -9.60 34.42
CA CYS A 489 7.74 -9.93 35.64
C CYS A 489 7.44 -11.43 35.84
N GLY A 490 7.87 -12.30 34.92
CA GLY A 490 7.64 -13.75 35.00
C GLY A 490 6.21 -14.21 34.70
N SER A 491 5.28 -13.30 34.43
CA SER A 491 3.87 -13.64 34.15
C SER A 491 3.72 -14.51 32.89
N SER A 492 2.84 -15.51 32.95
CA SER A 492 2.39 -16.31 31.80
C SER A 492 1.25 -15.64 31.01
N ARG A 493 0.71 -14.52 31.48
CA ARG A 493 -0.33 -13.77 30.76
C ARG A 493 0.29 -12.89 29.68
N VAL A 494 0.79 -13.52 28.61
CA VAL A 494 1.41 -12.85 27.47
C VAL A 494 0.59 -13.10 26.20
N ASP A 495 0.18 -12.03 25.54
CA ASP A 495 -0.41 -12.09 24.20
C ASP A 495 0.72 -12.03 23.17
N ILE A 496 0.86 -13.10 22.37
CA ILE A 496 1.75 -13.13 21.21
C ILE A 496 0.95 -12.72 19.98
N TRP A 497 1.41 -11.68 19.30
CA TRP A 497 0.86 -11.14 18.07
C TRP A 497 1.74 -11.57 16.91
N SER A 498 1.13 -12.04 15.85
CA SER A 498 1.81 -12.33 14.59
C SER A 498 0.89 -12.01 13.43
N ARG A 499 1.40 -12.04 12.20
CA ARG A 499 0.52 -12.01 11.03
C ARG A 499 -0.08 -13.39 10.82
N ILE A 500 -1.41 -13.44 10.83
CA ILE A 500 -2.17 -14.67 10.54
C ILE A 500 -2.15 -14.99 9.06
N VAL A 501 -2.25 -13.93 8.26
CA VAL A 501 -2.15 -13.88 6.80
C VAL A 501 -1.48 -12.54 6.47
N GLY A 502 -2.20 -11.56 5.93
CA GLY A 502 -1.69 -10.21 5.64
C GLY A 502 -1.66 -9.21 6.81
N TYR A 503 -2.24 -9.48 7.98
CA TYR A 503 -2.38 -8.50 9.07
C TYR A 503 -2.17 -9.10 10.48
N TYR A 504 -1.83 -8.26 11.46
CA TYR A 504 -1.52 -8.70 12.82
C TYR A 504 -2.77 -8.97 13.67
N ARG A 505 -2.77 -10.10 14.36
CA ARG A 505 -3.79 -10.51 15.35
C ARG A 505 -3.11 -11.27 16.50
N PRO A 506 -3.67 -11.23 17.73
CA PRO A 506 -3.17 -12.06 18.81
C PRO A 506 -3.53 -13.54 18.58
N ILE A 507 -2.58 -14.45 18.76
CA ILE A 507 -2.75 -15.88 18.41
C ILE A 507 -3.92 -16.53 19.16
N ARG A 508 -4.21 -16.09 20.38
CA ARG A 508 -5.37 -16.58 21.14
C ARG A 508 -6.70 -16.43 20.40
N SER A 509 -6.83 -15.42 19.52
CA SER A 509 -8.04 -15.16 18.74
C SER A 509 -8.08 -15.90 17.40
N TRP A 510 -7.06 -16.67 17.05
CA TRP A 510 -6.99 -17.38 15.78
C TRP A 510 -7.84 -18.65 15.82
N ASN A 511 -8.29 -19.10 14.65
CA ASN A 511 -8.95 -20.40 14.51
C ASN A 511 -7.94 -21.55 14.72
N ASP A 512 -8.46 -22.75 14.99
CA ASP A 512 -7.64 -23.92 15.32
C ASP A 512 -6.63 -24.29 14.25
N GLY A 513 -7.00 -24.23 12.96
CA GLY A 513 -6.08 -24.51 11.86
C GLY A 513 -4.95 -23.50 11.77
N LYS A 514 -5.25 -22.21 11.91
CA LYS A 514 -4.22 -21.16 11.92
C LYS A 514 -3.33 -21.20 13.15
N LYS A 515 -3.84 -21.66 14.30
CA LYS A 515 -2.99 -21.97 15.46
C LYS A 515 -2.06 -23.13 15.14
N ALA A 516 -2.57 -24.23 14.59
CA ALA A 516 -1.75 -25.37 14.18
C ALA A 516 -0.65 -24.96 13.17
N GLU A 517 -1.00 -24.17 12.16
CA GLU A 517 -0.02 -23.59 11.22
C GLU A 517 1.02 -22.73 11.94
N PHE A 518 0.61 -21.85 12.86
CA PHE A 518 1.52 -21.01 13.64
C PHE A 518 2.56 -21.85 14.40
N TYR A 519 2.14 -22.93 15.05
CA TYR A 519 3.07 -23.77 15.80
C TYR A 519 3.90 -24.71 14.90
N PHE A 520 3.43 -25.00 13.69
CA PHE A 520 4.16 -25.87 12.76
C PHE A 520 5.19 -25.11 11.91
N ARG A 521 4.92 -23.84 11.58
CA ARG A 521 5.80 -23.04 10.75
C ARG A 521 7.15 -22.76 11.39
N VAL A 522 8.15 -22.60 10.53
CA VAL A 522 9.51 -22.26 10.90
C VAL A 522 9.62 -20.74 11.04
N HIS A 523 10.16 -20.32 12.17
CA HIS A 523 10.52 -18.93 12.43
C HIS A 523 12.04 -18.76 12.38
N TYR A 524 12.49 -17.79 11.59
CA TYR A 524 13.88 -17.44 11.42
C TYR A 524 14.42 -16.64 12.61
N GLY A 525 15.72 -16.83 12.89
CA GLY A 525 16.51 -16.05 13.85
C GLY A 525 17.97 -15.97 13.42
N GLU A 526 18.78 -15.28 14.21
CA GLU A 526 20.20 -15.05 13.94
C GLU A 526 21.03 -16.34 14.02
N ASN A 527 20.79 -17.15 15.07
CA ASN A 527 21.60 -18.35 15.34
C ASN A 527 20.93 -19.65 14.89
N LYS A 528 19.61 -19.72 15.02
CA LYS A 528 18.84 -20.92 14.66
C LYS A 528 17.41 -20.57 14.27
N ASN A 529 16.88 -21.40 13.39
CA ASN A 529 15.46 -21.48 13.12
C ASN A 529 14.77 -22.28 14.24
N VAL A 530 13.53 -21.95 14.52
CA VAL A 530 12.75 -22.56 15.61
C VAL A 530 11.31 -22.75 15.16
N ARG A 531 10.65 -23.77 15.69
CA ARG A 531 9.19 -23.79 15.74
C ARG A 531 8.74 -23.20 17.08
N PRO A 532 7.60 -22.52 17.17
CA PRO A 532 7.17 -21.91 18.44
C PRO A 532 7.05 -22.91 19.59
N ILE A 533 6.70 -24.18 19.29
CA ILE A 533 6.65 -25.26 20.28
C ILE A 533 8.02 -25.56 20.93
N ASP A 534 9.12 -25.25 20.25
CA ASP A 534 10.48 -25.50 20.74
C ASP A 534 10.93 -24.45 21.77
N ILE A 535 10.15 -23.37 21.94
CA ILE A 535 10.43 -22.22 22.83
C ILE A 535 9.41 -22.13 23.98
N GLU A 536 8.33 -22.91 23.92
CA GLU A 536 7.32 -23.02 25.00
C GLU A 536 7.88 -23.75 26.22
#